data_AF-A0A662T8X7-F1
#
_entry.id   AF-A0A662T8X7-F1
#
_cell.length_a   1.000
_cell.length_b   1.000
_cell.length_c   1.000
_cell.angle_alpha   90.00
_cell.angle_beta   90.00
_cell.angle_gamma   90.00
#
_symmetry.space_group_name_H-M   'P 1'
#
loop_
_entity.id
_entity.type
_entity.pdbx_description
1 polymer ?
#
loop_
_entity_poly.entity_id
_entity_poly.type
_entity_poly.pdbx_seq_one_letter_code
_entity_poly.pdbx_strand_id
1 'polypeptide(L)'
;MEVVVGKARMSRKEKAEKIVEMYESGYSYKEICEALRVAPKTIAKVLKEAEEGSKRPEIEECLRDLECRVSKLEGDLRELERRIVKLSGRLDDAVKALKRLYREAVFV
;
A
#
# COMPACT_ATOMS: atom_id res chain seq x y z
N MET A 1 -33.84 20.25 33.36
CA MET A 1 -33.32 18.87 33.46
C MET A 1 -31.82 18.97 33.45
N GLU A 2 -31.20 18.87 34.63
CA GLU A 2 -29.75 18.74 34.76
C GLU A 2 -29.34 17.36 34.28
N VAL A 3 -28.33 17.28 33.42
CA VAL A 3 -27.59 16.03 33.18
C VAL A 3 -26.17 16.24 33.68
N VAL A 4 -25.98 15.76 34.90
CA VAL A 4 -24.70 15.60 35.58
C VAL A 4 -23.97 14.44 34.86
N VAL A 5 -23.02 14.75 33.96
CA VAL A 5 -22.21 13.71 33.31
C VAL A 5 -20.92 13.51 34.10
N GLY A 6 -20.86 12.39 34.83
CA GLY A 6 -19.67 11.95 35.55
C GLY A 6 -18.47 11.80 34.59
N LYS A 7 -17.33 12.39 34.99
CA LYS A 7 -16.09 12.41 34.19
C LYS A 7 -15.44 11.03 34.13
N ALA A 8 -15.85 10.20 33.17
CA ALA A 8 -14.96 9.20 32.62
C ALA A 8 -13.77 9.92 31.97
N ARG A 9 -12.54 9.53 32.32
CA ARG A 9 -11.34 10.07 31.71
C ARG A 9 -11.28 9.57 30.27
N MET A 10 -11.93 10.29 29.35
CA MET A 10 -11.91 9.98 27.92
C MET A 10 -10.46 9.79 27.47
N SER A 11 -10.23 8.72 26.72
CA SER A 11 -8.94 8.42 26.13
C SER A 11 -8.54 9.52 25.13
N ARG A 12 -7.24 9.61 24.83
CA ARG A 12 -6.76 10.61 23.85
C ARG A 12 -7.41 10.41 22.47
N LYS A 13 -7.74 9.18 22.11
CA LYS A 13 -8.34 8.82 20.82
C LYS A 13 -9.80 9.28 20.74
N GLU A 14 -10.61 8.97 21.74
CA GLU A 14 -12.03 9.39 21.80
C GLU A 14 -12.16 10.92 21.81
N LYS A 15 -11.23 11.64 22.45
CA LYS A 15 -11.21 13.10 22.40
C LYS A 15 -10.91 13.64 21.00
N ALA A 16 -10.01 13.00 20.26
CA ALA A 16 -9.68 13.43 18.91
C ALA A 16 -10.87 13.22 17.96
N GLU A 17 -11.52 12.06 18.04
CA GLU A 17 -12.74 11.76 17.27
C GLU A 17 -13.84 12.77 17.55
N LYS A 18 -14.06 13.12 18.83
CA LYS A 18 -15.09 14.10 19.21
C LYS A 18 -14.77 15.53 18.75
N ILE A 19 -13.49 15.91 18.67
CA ILE A 19 -13.07 17.20 18.12
C ILE A 19 -13.45 17.29 16.64
N VAL A 20 -13.17 16.24 15.86
CA VAL A 20 -13.51 16.19 14.43
C VAL A 20 -15.02 16.26 14.24
N GLU A 21 -15.78 15.44 14.96
CA GLU A 21 -17.25 15.41 14.89
C GLU A 21 -17.88 16.78 15.22
N MET A 22 -17.45 17.44 16.30
CA MET A 22 -17.96 18.77 16.65
C MET A 22 -17.57 19.82 15.61
N TYR A 23 -16.35 19.76 15.07
CA TYR A 23 -15.93 20.71 14.04
C TYR A 23 -16.74 20.56 12.74
N GLU A 24 -16.94 19.33 12.28
CA GLU A 24 -17.77 19.02 11.10
C GLU A 24 -19.24 19.39 11.30
N SER A 25 -19.72 19.33 12.55
CA SER A 25 -21.07 19.79 12.92
C SER A 25 -21.21 21.32 13.01
N GLY A 26 -20.15 22.08 12.72
CA GLY A 26 -20.16 23.55 12.65
C GLY A 26 -19.87 24.28 13.96
N TYR A 27 -19.45 23.58 15.02
CA TYR A 27 -19.04 24.23 16.27
C TYR A 27 -17.75 25.03 16.09
N SER A 28 -17.69 26.19 16.72
CA SER A 28 -16.51 27.04 16.72
C SER A 28 -15.40 26.46 17.59
N TYR A 29 -14.16 26.88 17.33
CA TYR A 29 -12.99 26.48 18.13
C TYR A 29 -13.17 26.75 19.62
N LYS A 30 -13.87 27.84 19.98
CA LYS A 30 -14.11 28.20 21.38
C LYS A 30 -15.06 27.20 22.05
N GLU A 31 -16.18 26.88 21.41
CA GLU A 31 -17.16 25.92 21.92
C GLU A 31 -16.55 24.53 22.08
N ILE A 32 -15.70 24.10 21.14
CA ILE A 32 -14.99 22.82 21.22
C ILE A 32 -13.96 22.82 22.38
N CYS A 33 -13.20 23.92 22.54
CA CYS A 33 -12.26 24.06 23.66
C CYS A 33 -12.97 23.94 25.01
N GLU A 34 -14.12 24.59 25.14
CA GLU A 34 -14.91 24.59 26.38
C GLU A 34 -15.55 23.23 26.65
N ALA A 35 -16.16 22.60 25.65
CA ALA A 35 -16.83 21.32 25.77
C ALA A 35 -15.85 20.17 26.10
N LEU A 36 -14.69 20.13 25.45
CA LEU A 36 -13.74 19.02 25.56
C LEU A 36 -12.55 19.30 26.50
N ARG A 37 -12.45 20.54 27.01
CA ARG A 37 -11.32 21.06 27.80
C ARG A 37 -9.98 20.79 27.12
N VAL A 38 -9.90 21.15 25.85
CA VAL A 38 -8.70 21.00 25.01
C VAL A 38 -8.17 22.37 24.62
N ALA A 39 -6.86 22.49 24.41
CA ALA A 39 -6.26 23.72 23.94
C ALA A 39 -6.55 23.91 22.44
N PRO A 40 -6.65 25.16 21.93
CA PRO A 40 -6.83 25.42 20.51
C PRO A 40 -5.76 24.76 19.62
N LYS A 41 -4.52 24.66 20.12
CA LYS A 41 -3.41 23.97 19.44
C LYS A 41 -3.66 22.48 19.26
N THR A 42 -4.36 21.84 20.20
CA THR A 42 -4.76 20.43 20.10
C THR A 42 -5.79 20.24 19.01
N ILE A 43 -6.78 21.13 18.91
CA ILE A 43 -7.79 21.10 17.84
C ILE A 43 -7.12 21.24 16.48
N ALA A 44 -6.27 22.26 16.30
CA ALA A 44 -5.56 22.47 15.04
C ALA A 44 -4.69 21.27 14.63
N LYS A 45 -4.04 20.61 15.60
CA LYS A 45 -3.24 19.40 15.34
C LYS A 45 -4.12 18.22 14.91
N VAL A 46 -5.22 17.97 15.62
CA VAL A 46 -6.14 16.85 15.34
C VAL A 46 -6.81 17.02 13.98
N LEU A 47 -7.28 18.22 13.65
CA LEU A 47 -7.90 18.50 12.35
C LEU A 47 -6.89 18.35 11.20
N LYS A 48 -5.65 18.79 11.40
CA LYS A 48 -4.57 18.58 10.43
C LYS A 48 -4.24 17.10 10.22
N GLU A 49 -4.15 16.33 11.31
CA GLU A 49 -3.93 14.88 11.24
C GLU A 49 -5.11 14.14 10.57
N ALA A 50 -6.35 14.60 10.79
CA ALA A 50 -7.54 14.07 10.12
C ALA A 50 -7.55 14.38 8.61
N GLU A 51 -7.18 15.60 8.22
CA GLU A 51 -7.01 15.97 6.81
C GLU A 51 -5.87 15.20 6.13
N GLU A 52 -4.78 14.91 6.85
CA GLU A 52 -3.64 14.14 6.33
C GLU A 52 -3.99 12.65 6.23
N GLY A 53 -4.73 12.08 7.18
CA GLY A 53 -5.26 10.71 7.11
C GLY A 53 -6.31 10.50 6.01
N SER A 54 -7.02 11.56 5.61
CA SER A 54 -7.97 11.54 4.49
C SER A 54 -7.31 11.56 3.10
N LYS A 55 -6.01 11.87 3.01
CA LYS A 55 -5.24 11.92 1.76
C LYS A 55 -4.44 10.61 1.70
N ARG A 56 -4.84 9.54 1.03
CA ARG A 56 -5.08 9.49 -0.41
C ARG A 56 -5.56 8.07 -0.76
N PRO A 57 -6.87 7.78 -0.69
CA PRO A 57 -7.38 6.50 -1.17
C PRO A 57 -6.95 6.20 -2.61
N GLU A 58 -6.78 7.23 -3.45
CA GLU A 58 -6.30 7.08 -4.83
C GLU A 58 -4.84 6.61 -4.90
N ILE A 59 -4.00 6.98 -3.92
CA ILE A 59 -2.61 6.50 -3.88
C ILE A 59 -2.56 5.07 -3.36
N GLU A 60 -3.38 4.71 -2.39
CA GLU A 60 -3.48 3.31 -1.94
C GLU A 60 -4.02 2.38 -3.03
N GLU A 61 -4.99 2.86 -3.81
CA GLU A 61 -5.50 2.15 -4.99
C GLU A 61 -4.42 2.04 -6.07
N CYS A 62 -3.72 3.13 -6.39
CA CYS A 62 -2.62 3.13 -7.35
C CYS A 62 -1.47 2.19 -6.91
N LEU A 63 -1.15 2.16 -5.61
CA LEU A 63 -0.15 1.24 -5.06
C LEU A 63 -0.59 -0.22 -5.25
N ARG A 64 -1.85 -0.57 -4.95
CA ARG A 64 -2.39 -1.91 -5.19
C ARG A 64 -2.34 -2.31 -6.66
N ASP A 65 -2.67 -1.39 -7.56
CA ASP A 65 -2.60 -1.63 -9.00
C ASP A 65 -1.17 -1.87 -9.47
N LEU A 66 -0.21 -1.08 -8.96
CA LEU A 66 1.21 -1.25 -9.25
C LEU A 66 1.73 -2.58 -8.71
N GLU A 67 1.35 -2.99 -7.50
CA GLU A 67 1.69 -4.29 -6.93
C GLU A 67 1.16 -5.44 -7.81
N CYS A 68 -0.08 -5.35 -8.29
CA CYS A 68 -0.64 -6.34 -9.22
C CYS A 68 0.15 -6.42 -10.53
N ARG A 69 0.57 -5.27 -11.09
CA ARG A 69 1.39 -5.22 -12.31
C ARG A 69 2.77 -5.83 -12.10
N VAL A 70 3.42 -5.54 -10.96
CA VAL A 70 4.70 -6.14 -10.60
C VAL A 70 4.58 -7.66 -10.51
N SER A 71 3.55 -8.16 -9.81
CA SER A 71 3.32 -9.60 -9.68
C SER A 71 3.12 -10.31 -11.03
N LYS A 72 2.39 -9.68 -11.96
CA LYS A 72 2.23 -10.20 -13.33
C LYS A 72 3.56 -10.26 -14.08
N LEU A 73 4.34 -9.18 -14.05
CA LEU A 73 5.65 -9.10 -14.71
C LEU A 73 6.63 -10.14 -14.14
N GLU A 74 6.60 -10.38 -12.83
CA GLU A 74 7.40 -11.45 -12.20
C GLU A 74 6.99 -12.85 -12.67
N GLY A 75 5.69 -13.06 -12.96
CA GLY A 75 5.19 -14.29 -13.58
C GLY A 75 5.72 -14.46 -15.01
N ASP A 76 5.60 -13.43 -15.82
CA ASP A 76 6.04 -13.43 -17.22
C ASP A 76 7.56 -13.61 -17.34
N LEU A 77 8.34 -12.98 -16.47
CA LEU A 77 9.79 -13.17 -16.40
C LEU A 77 10.15 -14.64 -16.11
N ARG A 78 9.50 -15.27 -15.13
CA ARG A 78 9.69 -16.70 -14.82
C ARG A 78 9.32 -17.61 -16.00
N GLU A 79 8.28 -17.28 -16.74
CA GLU A 79 7.89 -18.01 -17.97
C GLU A 79 8.99 -17.90 -19.04
N LEU A 80 9.49 -16.69 -19.29
CA LEU A 80 10.54 -16.43 -20.26
C LEU A 80 11.85 -17.13 -19.91
N GLU A 81 12.26 -17.11 -18.64
CA GLU A 81 13.44 -17.84 -18.16
C GLU A 81 13.32 -19.34 -18.44
N ARG A 82 12.17 -19.96 -18.14
CA ARG A 82 11.93 -21.38 -18.45
C ARG A 82 12.05 -21.66 -19.95
N ARG A 83 11.52 -20.76 -20.79
CA ARG A 83 11.61 -20.89 -22.26
C ARG A 83 13.05 -20.79 -22.75
N ILE A 84 13.84 -19.87 -22.21
CA ILE A 84 15.26 -19.72 -22.55
C ILE A 84 16.02 -21.02 -22.22
N VAL A 85 15.86 -21.56 -21.00
CA VAL A 85 16.52 -22.82 -20.60
C VAL A 85 16.17 -23.97 -21.56
N LYS A 86 14.88 -24.09 -21.93
CA LYS A 86 14.43 -25.13 -22.86
C LYS A 86 15.04 -24.98 -24.26
N LEU A 87 15.14 -23.75 -24.76
CA LEU A 87 15.74 -23.48 -26.07
C LEU A 87 17.25 -23.72 -26.06
N SER A 88 17.94 -23.32 -25.00
CA SER A 88 19.37 -23.60 -24.82
C SER A 88 19.67 -25.10 -24.81
N GLY A 89 18.86 -25.91 -24.11
CA GLY A 89 19.01 -27.37 -24.13
C GLY A 89 18.83 -27.97 -25.54
N ARG A 90 17.83 -27.50 -26.30
CA ARG A 90 17.63 -27.93 -27.69
C ARG A 90 18.82 -27.55 -28.59
N LEU A 91 19.42 -26.38 -28.37
CA LEU A 91 20.61 -25.95 -29.09
C LEU A 91 21.81 -26.85 -28.76
N ASP A 92 22.01 -27.19 -27.49
CA ASP A 92 23.08 -28.10 -27.06
C ASP A 92 22.95 -29.48 -27.71
N ASP A 93 21.73 -30.01 -27.78
CA ASP A 93 21.46 -31.30 -28.42
C ASP A 93 21.72 -31.25 -29.93
N ALA A 94 21.32 -30.17 -30.60
CA ALA A 94 21.62 -29.96 -32.01
C ALA A 94 23.14 -29.86 -32.28
N VAL A 95 23.86 -29.13 -31.43
CA VAL A 95 25.34 -29.02 -31.51
C VAL A 95 26.00 -30.38 -31.30
N LYS A 96 25.52 -31.18 -30.33
CA LYS A 96 26.02 -32.55 -30.11
C LYS A 96 25.75 -33.45 -31.33
N ALA A 97 24.58 -33.34 -31.96
CA ALA A 97 24.26 -34.09 -33.17
C ALA A 97 25.18 -33.71 -34.34
N LEU A 98 25.37 -32.41 -34.59
CA LEU A 98 26.31 -31.92 -35.61
C LEU A 98 27.74 -32.40 -35.36
N LYS A 99 28.21 -32.39 -34.11
CA LYS A 99 29.54 -32.92 -33.75
C LYS A 99 29.69 -34.42 -33.98
N ARG A 100 28.59 -35.20 -33.95
CA ARG A 100 28.62 -36.64 -34.29
C ARG A 100 28.72 -36.83 -35.79
N LEU A 101 27.83 -36.18 -36.55
CA LEU A 101 27.84 -36.22 -38.01
C LEU A 101 29.16 -35.74 -38.60
N TYR A 102 29.74 -34.67 -38.06
CA TYR A 102 31.06 -34.19 -38.52
C TYR A 102 32.17 -35.23 -38.26
N ARG A 103 32.16 -35.89 -37.10
CA ARG A 103 33.13 -36.96 -36.83
C ARG A 103 32.93 -38.12 -37.80
N GLU A 104 31.70 -38.54 -38.04
CA GLU A 104 31.40 -39.61 -38.99
C GLU A 104 31.82 -39.25 -40.42
N ALA A 105 31.63 -38.00 -40.85
CA ALA A 105 31.99 -37.55 -42.21
C ALA A 105 33.51 -37.33 -42.42
N VAL A 106 34.29 -37.09 -41.37
CA VAL A 106 35.74 -36.85 -41.45
C VAL A 106 36.56 -38.15 -41.38
N PHE A 107 35.99 -39.22 -40.82
CA PHE A 107 36.66 -40.53 -40.67
C PHE A 107 36.18 -41.59 -41.68
N VAL A 108 35.44 -41.18 -42.72
CA VAL A 108 35.10 -41.95 -43.93
C VAL A 108 35.89 -41.40 -45.11
#